data_AF-A0A6N7XGC9-F1
#
_entry.id   AF-A0A6N7XGC9-F1
#
_cell.length_a   1.000
_cell.length_b   1.000
_cell.length_c   1.000
_cell.angle_alpha   90.00
_cell.angle_beta   90.00
_cell.angle_gamma   90.00
#
_symmetry.space_group_name_H-M   'P 1'
#
loop_
_entity.id
_entity.type
_entity.pdbx_description
1 polymer ?
#
loop_
_entity_poly.entity_id
_entity_poly.type
_entity_poly.pdbx_seq_one_letter_code
_entity_poly.pdbx_strand_id
1 'polypeptide(L)'
;MSKKRQRKGRTPGPGNASKRRQQESKEFRLPQVSETKHPRPVTVGERIATIFELVAVCVVWFIVAFRFFPSTEPVGAFAIGAVYFLGAFSMYMVRAAIESRRRYGKVDKKRLLYYNQMIKGDQKWSLYIGLSFFALSMLLRWLFPSPNFNMVGIDIATSFYLGYIWTAKYKGEESLPFEYMETTFLLLTVFTNYIVYFLG
;
A
#
# COMPACT_ATOMS: atom_id res chain seq x y z
N MET A 1 56.65 10.59 60.75
CA MET A 1 57.43 11.13 59.62
C MET A 1 56.68 10.91 58.31
N SER A 2 56.68 11.96 57.48
CA SER A 2 56.56 11.98 56.01
C SER A 2 55.28 11.54 55.28
N LYS A 3 54.70 12.54 54.61
CA LYS A 3 53.65 12.56 53.58
C LYS A 3 54.07 11.88 52.26
N LYS A 4 53.06 11.40 51.48
CA LYS A 4 52.83 11.61 50.01
C LYS A 4 52.08 10.39 49.43
N ARG A 5 51.12 10.45 48.50
CA ARG A 5 50.41 11.51 47.77
C ARG A 5 49.24 10.79 47.06
N GLN A 6 47.98 11.09 47.38
CA GLN A 6 46.85 10.67 46.53
C GLN A 6 46.76 11.60 45.32
N ARG A 7 46.83 11.04 44.11
CA ARG A 7 46.62 11.75 42.85
C ARG A 7 45.15 12.14 42.72
N LYS A 8 44.88 13.45 42.72
CA LYS A 8 43.68 14.07 42.15
C LYS A 8 43.63 13.74 40.65
N GLY A 9 42.67 12.92 40.24
CA GLY A 9 42.28 12.71 38.84
C GLY A 9 40.81 13.10 38.70
N ARG A 10 40.58 14.19 37.98
CA ARG A 10 39.29 14.84 37.64
C ARG A 10 38.07 13.90 37.58
N THR A 11 37.10 14.14 38.44
CA THR A 11 35.68 13.82 38.18
C THR A 11 35.23 14.66 36.98
N PRO A 12 34.70 14.07 35.89
CA PRO A 12 33.96 14.83 34.90
C PRO A 12 32.69 15.37 35.60
N GLY A 13 32.52 16.68 35.59
CA GLY A 13 31.35 17.33 36.20
C GLY A 13 30.03 16.85 35.57
N PRO A 14 28.90 16.98 36.29
CA PRO A 14 27.58 16.46 35.90
C PRO A 14 26.92 17.26 34.76
N GLY A 15 27.68 18.00 33.95
CA GLY A 15 27.16 19.01 33.02
C GLY A 15 26.80 18.54 31.62
N ASN A 16 27.27 17.36 31.16
CA ASN A 16 27.12 16.95 29.76
C ASN A 16 26.43 15.59 29.52
N ALA A 17 26.15 14.81 30.57
CA ALA A 17 25.42 13.55 30.43
C ALA A 17 23.91 13.76 30.24
N SER A 18 23.35 14.87 30.76
CA SER A 18 21.93 15.20 30.62
C SER A 18 21.57 15.67 29.21
N LYS A 19 22.47 16.40 28.52
CA LYS A 19 22.26 16.83 27.14
C LYS A 19 22.34 15.68 26.13
N ARG A 20 23.23 14.70 26.34
CA ARG A 20 23.31 13.51 25.47
C ARG A 20 22.11 12.56 25.64
N ARG A 21 21.60 12.39 26.87
CA ARG A 21 20.39 11.58 27.14
C ARG A 21 19.08 12.24 26.69
N GLN A 22 19.00 13.58 26.64
CA GLN A 22 17.82 14.26 26.08
C GLN A 22 17.73 14.16 24.55
N GLN A 23 18.83 13.80 23.88
CA GLN A 23 18.84 13.61 22.42
C GLN A 23 18.52 12.16 22.02
N GLU A 24 18.74 11.18 22.91
CA GLU A 24 18.47 9.75 22.68
C GLU A 24 17.12 9.25 23.22
N SER A 25 16.33 10.07 23.92
CA SER A 25 15.01 9.68 24.46
C SER A 25 13.81 10.37 23.81
N LYS A 26 13.95 10.89 22.58
CA LYS A 26 12.79 11.03 21.69
C LYS A 26 12.43 9.65 21.16
N GLU A 27 11.97 8.80 22.07
CA GLU A 27 11.18 7.62 21.77
C GLU A 27 10.21 8.01 20.65
N PHE A 28 10.36 7.40 19.48
CA PHE A 28 9.56 7.73 18.31
C PHE A 28 8.10 7.41 18.62
N ARG A 29 7.38 8.41 19.14
CA ARG A 29 5.96 8.30 19.44
C ARG A 29 5.21 8.64 18.16
N LEU A 30 4.58 7.62 17.61
CA LEU A 30 3.67 7.76 16.48
C LEU A 30 2.66 8.87 16.80
N PRO A 31 2.35 9.74 15.84
CA PRO A 31 1.37 10.80 16.03
C PRO A 31 0.00 10.20 16.33
N GLN A 32 -0.33 10.03 17.61
CA GLN A 32 -1.64 9.53 18.03
C GLN A 32 -2.71 10.56 17.67
N VAL A 33 -3.77 10.09 17.03
CA VAL A 33 -4.96 10.86 16.69
C VAL A 33 -6.11 10.31 17.53
N SER A 34 -6.93 11.19 18.10
CA SER A 34 -8.16 10.77 18.78
C SER A 34 -9.08 10.09 17.77
N GLU A 35 -9.45 8.85 18.06
CA GLU A 35 -10.43 8.09 17.28
C GLU A 35 -11.84 8.33 17.83
N THR A 36 -12.83 8.40 16.95
CA THR A 36 -14.23 8.34 17.37
C THR A 36 -14.57 6.93 17.88
N LYS A 37 -15.17 6.83 19.07
CA LYS A 37 -15.59 5.56 19.69
C LYS A 37 -16.47 4.69 18.78
N HIS A 38 -17.33 5.32 17.98
CA HIS A 38 -18.14 4.65 16.96
C HIS A 38 -17.92 5.38 15.63
N PRO A 39 -17.14 4.80 14.69
CA PRO A 39 -16.98 5.40 13.37
C PRO A 39 -18.32 5.45 12.65
N ARG A 40 -18.62 6.58 12.02
CA ARG A 40 -19.90 6.78 11.30
C ARG A 40 -20.13 5.67 10.24
N PRO A 41 -21.38 5.31 9.94
CA PRO A 41 -21.67 4.35 8.88
C PRO A 41 -21.20 4.89 7.53
N VAL A 42 -20.85 3.98 6.63
CA VAL A 42 -20.52 4.32 5.23
C VAL A 42 -21.78 4.82 4.53
N THR A 43 -21.71 6.04 4.02
CA THR A 43 -22.83 6.66 3.29
C THR A 43 -22.93 6.13 1.86
N VAL A 44 -24.12 6.24 1.26
CA VAL A 44 -24.34 5.86 -0.15
C VAL A 44 -23.45 6.71 -1.08
N GLY A 45 -23.31 8.00 -0.80
CA GLY A 45 -22.43 8.90 -1.58
C GLY A 45 -20.97 8.46 -1.59
N GLU A 46 -20.45 7.96 -0.46
CA GLU A 46 -19.09 7.41 -0.39
C GLU A 46 -18.94 6.14 -1.22
N ARG A 47 -19.97 5.26 -1.26
CA ARG A 47 -19.97 4.07 -2.12
C ARG A 47 -20.04 4.41 -3.61
N ILE A 48 -20.80 5.44 -3.97
CA ILE A 48 -20.87 5.91 -5.36
C ILE A 48 -19.52 6.48 -5.78
N ALA A 49 -18.86 7.25 -4.91
CA ALA A 49 -17.54 7.81 -5.18
C ALA A 49 -16.49 6.70 -5.41
N THR A 50 -16.49 5.63 -4.61
CA THR A 50 -15.58 4.50 -4.80
C THR A 50 -15.83 3.74 -6.10
N ILE A 51 -17.10 3.57 -6.50
CA ILE A 51 -17.45 2.96 -7.79
C ILE A 51 -16.99 3.83 -8.95
N PHE A 52 -17.22 5.15 -8.88
CA PHE A 52 -16.81 6.08 -9.92
C PHE A 52 -15.27 6.08 -10.09
N GLU A 53 -14.53 6.09 -8.99
CA GLU A 53 -13.06 5.99 -9.02
C GLU A 53 -12.60 4.70 -9.70
N LEU A 54 -13.16 3.55 -9.30
CA LEU A 54 -12.83 2.26 -9.90
C LEU A 54 -13.08 2.27 -11.41
N VAL A 55 -14.25 2.74 -11.85
CA VAL A 55 -14.60 2.81 -13.28
C VAL A 55 -13.65 3.73 -14.03
N ALA A 56 -13.36 4.92 -13.49
CA ALA A 56 -12.45 5.87 -14.13
C ALA A 56 -11.05 5.30 -14.31
N VAL A 57 -10.48 4.67 -13.27
CA VAL A 57 -9.16 4.04 -13.33
C VAL A 57 -9.15 2.87 -14.32
N CYS A 58 -10.18 2.03 -14.33
CA CYS A 58 -10.31 0.94 -15.30
C CYS A 58 -10.38 1.44 -16.75
N VAL A 59 -11.11 2.52 -17.01
CA VAL A 59 -11.19 3.13 -18.36
C VAL A 59 -9.81 3.63 -18.79
N VAL A 60 -9.10 4.35 -17.93
CA VAL A 60 -7.74 4.84 -18.24
C VAL A 60 -6.79 3.67 -18.49
N TRP A 61 -6.86 2.62 -17.66
CA TRP A 61 -6.08 1.40 -17.84
C TRP A 61 -6.34 0.74 -19.20
N PHE A 62 -7.61 0.57 -19.59
CA PHE A 62 -7.94 -0.01 -20.89
C PHE A 62 -7.43 0.83 -22.06
N ILE A 63 -7.61 2.15 -22.02
CA ILE A 63 -7.09 3.05 -23.08
C ILE A 63 -5.59 2.84 -23.28
N VAL A 64 -4.83 2.79 -22.17
CA VAL A 64 -3.38 2.59 -22.19
C VAL A 64 -3.03 1.18 -22.66
N ALA A 65 -3.75 0.16 -22.18
CA ALA A 65 -3.52 -1.23 -22.57
C ALA A 65 -3.76 -1.45 -24.07
N PHE A 66 -4.89 -1.00 -24.63
CA PHE A 66 -5.16 -1.09 -26.07
C PHE A 66 -4.11 -0.33 -26.90
N ARG A 67 -3.61 0.81 -26.40
CA ARG A 67 -2.60 1.59 -27.13
C ARG A 67 -1.20 0.97 -27.11
N PHE A 68 -0.80 0.37 -25.99
CA PHE A 68 0.60 0.01 -25.75
C PHE A 68 0.87 -1.48 -25.64
N PHE A 69 -0.13 -2.34 -25.40
CA PHE A 69 0.10 -3.79 -25.40
C PHE A 69 0.57 -4.31 -26.76
N PRO A 70 0.06 -3.81 -27.91
CA PRO A 70 0.60 -4.20 -29.22
C PRO A 70 1.96 -3.56 -29.53
N SER A 71 2.42 -2.58 -28.74
CA SER A 71 3.67 -1.87 -28.99
C SER A 71 4.84 -2.59 -28.30
N THR A 72 5.94 -2.77 -29.03
CA THR A 72 7.20 -3.29 -28.48
C THR A 72 8.09 -2.20 -27.88
N GLU A 73 7.58 -0.96 -27.80
CA GLU A 73 8.35 0.19 -27.33
C GLU A 73 8.55 0.16 -25.81
N PRO A 74 9.77 0.44 -25.31
CA PRO A 74 10.05 0.49 -23.87
C PRO A 74 9.27 1.61 -23.16
N VAL A 75 8.94 2.69 -23.88
CA VAL A 75 8.09 3.78 -23.38
C VAL A 75 6.67 3.26 -23.06
N GLY A 76 6.15 2.33 -23.87
CA GLY A 76 4.87 1.68 -23.62
C GLY A 76 4.89 0.86 -22.34
N ALA A 77 5.94 0.07 -22.12
CA ALA A 77 6.11 -0.70 -20.88
C ALA A 77 6.16 0.20 -19.62
N PHE A 78 6.88 1.33 -19.70
CA PHE A 78 6.90 2.31 -18.62
C PHE A 78 5.52 2.93 -18.38
N ALA A 79 4.82 3.34 -19.45
CA ALA A 79 3.48 3.92 -19.34
C ALA A 79 2.47 2.94 -18.72
N ILE A 80 2.49 1.67 -19.14
CA ILE A 80 1.68 0.60 -18.56
C ILE A 80 1.99 0.46 -17.06
N GLY A 81 3.27 0.34 -16.70
CA GLY A 81 3.67 0.24 -15.30
C GLY A 81 3.24 1.44 -14.47
N ALA A 82 3.43 2.66 -14.97
CA ALA A 82 3.03 3.89 -14.30
C ALA A 82 1.52 3.93 -14.06
N VAL A 83 0.71 3.62 -15.07
CA VAL A 83 -0.76 3.63 -14.96
C VAL A 83 -1.24 2.54 -14.00
N TYR A 84 -0.63 1.36 -14.01
CA TYR A 84 -0.91 0.30 -13.05
C TYR A 84 -0.70 0.77 -11.60
N PHE A 85 0.50 1.29 -11.30
CA PHE A 85 0.83 1.72 -9.93
C PHE A 85 0.05 2.95 -9.50
N LEU A 86 -0.13 3.94 -10.38
CA LEU A 86 -0.92 5.13 -10.08
C LEU A 86 -2.40 4.79 -9.87
N GLY A 87 -2.95 3.86 -10.66
CA GLY A 87 -4.32 3.37 -10.49
C GLY A 87 -4.53 2.70 -9.14
N ALA A 88 -3.68 1.73 -8.81
CA ALA A 88 -3.70 1.05 -7.51
C ALA A 88 -3.53 2.04 -6.35
N PHE A 89 -2.59 2.97 -6.47
CA PHE A 89 -2.36 4.02 -5.46
C PHE A 89 -3.54 4.97 -5.32
N SER A 90 -4.22 5.34 -6.42
CA SER A 90 -5.39 6.22 -6.37
C SER A 90 -6.53 5.60 -5.56
N MET A 91 -6.87 4.33 -5.84
CA MET A 91 -7.92 3.62 -5.09
C MET A 91 -7.55 3.45 -3.61
N TYR A 92 -6.28 3.13 -3.32
CA TYR A 92 -5.76 3.12 -1.95
C TYR A 92 -5.97 4.47 -1.25
N MET A 93 -5.63 5.57 -1.93
CA MET A 93 -5.77 6.92 -1.38
C MET A 93 -7.25 7.29 -1.15
N VAL A 94 -8.14 6.94 -2.07
CA VAL A 94 -9.59 7.17 -1.90
C VAL A 94 -10.13 6.41 -0.70
N ARG A 95 -9.77 5.12 -0.56
CA ARG A 95 -10.12 4.32 0.62
C ARG A 95 -9.58 4.96 1.90
N ALA A 96 -8.30 5.31 1.92
CA ALA A 96 -7.65 5.92 3.08
C ALA A 96 -8.30 7.27 3.45
N ALA A 97 -8.70 8.08 2.47
CA ALA A 97 -9.36 9.37 2.69
C ALA A 97 -10.77 9.20 3.26
N ILE A 98 -11.59 8.33 2.68
CA ILE A 98 -12.95 8.04 3.17
C ILE A 98 -12.86 7.51 4.61
N GLU A 99 -11.96 6.56 4.85
CA GLU A 99 -11.83 5.91 6.14
C GLU A 99 -11.25 6.83 7.22
N SER A 100 -10.29 7.69 6.86
CA SER A 100 -9.78 8.72 7.75
C SER A 100 -10.86 9.72 8.14
N ARG A 101 -11.72 10.12 7.18
CA ARG A 101 -12.88 10.98 7.48
C ARG A 101 -13.86 10.27 8.40
N ARG A 102 -14.08 8.96 8.20
CA ARG A 102 -15.00 8.13 8.98
C ARG A 102 -14.57 7.94 10.43
N ARG A 103 -13.26 7.72 10.66
CA ARG A 103 -12.70 7.40 11.99
C ARG A 103 -12.21 8.62 12.78
N TYR A 104 -11.86 9.70 12.09
CA TYR A 104 -11.26 10.88 12.74
C TYR A 104 -12.06 12.18 12.47
N GLY A 105 -13.07 12.14 11.60
CA GLY A 105 -13.95 13.28 11.29
C GLY A 105 -13.43 14.25 10.21
N LYS A 106 -12.13 14.22 9.88
CA LYS A 106 -11.53 15.03 8.79
C LYS A 106 -10.34 14.34 8.16
N VAL A 107 -10.06 14.67 6.90
CA VAL A 107 -8.93 14.13 6.13
C VAL A 107 -7.77 15.12 6.20
N ASP A 108 -6.71 14.75 6.90
CA ASP A 108 -5.46 15.51 6.95
C ASP A 108 -4.28 14.56 6.75
N LYS A 109 -3.12 15.07 6.33
CA LYS A 109 -1.88 14.30 6.18
C LYS A 109 -1.54 13.47 7.42
N LYS A 110 -1.63 14.06 8.63
CA LYS A 110 -1.37 13.36 9.90
C LYS A 110 -2.28 12.14 10.10
N ARG A 111 -3.54 12.26 9.68
CA ARG A 111 -4.59 11.27 9.91
C ARG A 111 -4.55 10.15 8.88
N LEU A 112 -4.26 10.50 7.63
CA LEU A 112 -3.96 9.52 6.58
C LEU A 112 -2.74 8.67 6.95
N LEU A 113 -1.65 9.32 7.41
CA LEU A 113 -0.46 8.61 7.87
C LEU A 113 -0.77 7.70 9.07
N TYR A 114 -1.54 8.20 10.04
CA TYR A 114 -1.95 7.41 11.21
C TYR A 114 -2.81 6.20 10.78
N TYR A 115 -3.80 6.39 9.90
CA TYR A 115 -4.60 5.30 9.35
C TYR A 115 -3.72 4.23 8.71
N ASN A 116 -2.80 4.64 7.84
CA ASN A 116 -1.90 3.72 7.13
C ASN A 116 -0.98 2.95 8.10
N GLN A 117 -0.53 3.58 9.18
CA GLN A 117 0.28 2.93 10.22
C GLN A 117 -0.51 1.93 11.06
N MET A 118 -1.84 2.10 11.16
CA MET A 118 -2.70 1.18 11.89
C MET A 118 -3.11 -0.03 11.06
N ILE A 119 -2.91 -0.02 9.75
CA ILE A 119 -3.12 -1.20 8.90
C ILE A 119 -2.00 -2.20 9.19
N LYS A 120 -2.38 -3.41 9.61
CA LYS A 120 -1.47 -4.53 9.82
C LYS A 120 -1.83 -5.64 8.85
N GLY A 121 -0.88 -6.03 8.02
CA GLY A 121 -0.98 -7.24 7.20
C GLY A 121 -0.42 -8.43 7.96
N ASP A 122 -1.06 -9.59 7.81
CA ASP A 122 -0.45 -10.85 8.23
C ASP A 122 0.57 -11.28 7.17
N GLN A 123 1.85 -11.04 7.44
CA GLN A 123 2.91 -11.31 6.47
C GLN A 123 2.98 -12.78 6.04
N LYS A 124 2.68 -13.72 6.95
CA LYS A 124 2.75 -15.16 6.65
C LYS A 124 1.64 -15.55 5.70
N TRP A 125 0.40 -15.16 6.01
CA TRP A 125 -0.74 -15.46 5.14
C TRP A 125 -0.68 -14.67 3.82
N SER A 126 -0.23 -13.41 3.87
CA SER A 126 -0.03 -12.58 2.69
C SER A 126 0.93 -13.24 1.70
N LEU A 127 2.03 -13.82 2.19
CA LEU A 127 2.99 -14.52 1.37
C LEU A 127 2.40 -15.79 0.74
N TYR A 128 1.67 -16.60 1.52
CA TYR A 128 1.04 -17.81 0.99
C TYR A 128 0.03 -17.49 -0.10
N ILE A 129 -0.87 -16.54 0.15
CA ILE A 129 -1.87 -16.12 -0.83
C ILE A 129 -1.18 -15.55 -2.08
N GLY A 130 -0.17 -14.69 -1.90
CA GLY A 130 0.57 -14.12 -3.01
C GLY A 130 1.29 -15.17 -3.86
N LEU A 131 1.93 -16.16 -3.24
CA LEU A 131 2.56 -17.26 -3.97
C LEU A 131 1.54 -18.14 -4.70
N SER A 132 0.38 -18.40 -4.09
CA SER A 132 -0.70 -19.14 -4.75
C SER A 132 -1.24 -18.42 -5.98
N PHE A 133 -1.48 -17.10 -5.90
CA PHE A 133 -1.89 -16.31 -7.06
C PHE A 133 -0.82 -16.25 -8.15
N PHE A 134 0.44 -16.13 -7.76
CA PHE A 134 1.53 -16.11 -8.72
C PHE A 134 1.66 -17.46 -9.45
N ALA A 135 1.59 -18.57 -8.71
CA ALA A 135 1.59 -19.91 -9.29
C ALA A 135 0.41 -20.11 -10.26
N LEU A 136 -0.79 -19.65 -9.88
CA LEU A 136 -1.96 -19.69 -10.75
C LEU A 136 -1.76 -18.85 -12.02
N SER A 137 -1.20 -17.65 -11.90
CA SER A 137 -0.92 -16.77 -13.04
C SER A 137 0.10 -17.40 -14.01
N MET A 138 1.14 -18.05 -13.47
CA MET A 138 2.12 -18.78 -14.28
C MET A 138 1.51 -19.99 -14.99
N LEU A 139 0.64 -20.75 -14.30
CA LEU A 139 -0.11 -21.84 -14.93
C LEU A 139 -0.99 -21.31 -16.07
N LEU A 140 -1.72 -20.22 -15.84
CA LEU A 140 -2.58 -19.60 -16.85
C LEU A 140 -1.78 -19.15 -18.07
N ARG A 141 -0.61 -18.54 -17.87
CA ARG A 141 0.28 -18.19 -19.00
C ARG A 141 0.82 -19.38 -19.75
N TRP A 142 1.11 -20.47 -19.04
CA TRP A 142 1.60 -21.68 -19.68
C TRP A 142 0.52 -22.30 -20.58
N LEU A 143 -0.74 -22.29 -20.11
CA LEU A 143 -1.88 -22.76 -20.89
C LEU A 143 -2.31 -21.79 -22.00
N PHE A 144 -2.22 -20.48 -21.73
CA PHE A 144 -2.63 -19.41 -22.63
C PHE A 144 -1.51 -18.35 -22.70
N PRO A 145 -0.51 -18.55 -23.58
CA PRO A 145 0.60 -17.61 -23.70
C PRO A 145 0.11 -16.21 -23.99
N SER A 146 0.60 -15.23 -23.23
CA SER A 146 0.25 -13.83 -23.42
C SER A 146 0.74 -13.33 -24.78
N PRO A 147 -0.16 -12.92 -25.69
CA PRO A 147 0.19 -12.70 -27.09
C PRO A 147 0.82 -11.32 -27.37
N ASN A 148 0.50 -10.30 -26.57
CA ASN A 148 0.82 -8.91 -26.91
C ASN A 148 1.93 -8.31 -26.03
N PHE A 149 1.83 -8.44 -24.71
CA PHE A 149 2.73 -7.78 -23.76
C PHE A 149 3.26 -8.75 -22.69
N ASN A 150 4.54 -8.67 -22.33
CA ASN A 150 5.09 -9.46 -21.24
C ASN A 150 4.60 -8.96 -19.87
N MET A 151 3.47 -9.50 -19.43
CA MET A 151 2.81 -9.10 -18.19
C MET A 151 3.48 -9.63 -16.89
N VAL A 152 4.63 -10.35 -16.94
CA VAL A 152 5.15 -11.08 -15.75
C VAL A 152 5.36 -10.15 -14.54
N GLY A 153 5.83 -8.92 -14.79
CA GLY A 153 5.99 -7.93 -13.72
C GLY A 153 4.65 -7.52 -13.07
N ILE A 154 3.59 -7.39 -13.86
CA ILE A 154 2.24 -7.07 -13.36
C ILE A 154 1.67 -8.25 -12.58
N ASP A 155 1.87 -9.48 -13.03
CA ASP A 155 1.39 -10.66 -12.31
C ASP A 155 2.06 -10.80 -10.95
N ILE A 156 3.38 -10.59 -10.87
CA ILE A 156 4.12 -10.60 -9.61
C ILE A 156 3.57 -9.51 -8.68
N ALA A 157 3.50 -8.26 -9.17
CA ALA A 157 3.01 -7.14 -8.37
C ALA A 157 1.57 -7.36 -7.90
N THR A 158 0.69 -7.84 -8.79
CA THR A 158 -0.71 -8.13 -8.49
C THR A 158 -0.84 -9.23 -7.46
N SER A 159 -0.13 -10.33 -7.63
CA SER A 159 -0.23 -11.49 -6.73
C SER A 159 0.15 -11.13 -5.31
N PHE A 160 1.30 -10.47 -5.12
CA PHE A 160 1.73 -10.04 -3.79
C PHE A 160 0.84 -8.95 -3.20
N TYR A 161 0.32 -8.04 -4.03
CA TYR A 161 -0.58 -7.00 -3.55
C TYR A 161 -1.96 -7.56 -3.16
N LEU A 162 -2.50 -8.54 -3.89
CA LEU A 162 -3.70 -9.29 -3.51
C LEU A 162 -3.51 -10.02 -2.18
N GLY A 163 -2.37 -10.70 -2.01
CA GLY A 163 -2.02 -11.33 -0.74
C GLY A 163 -1.97 -10.33 0.42
N TYR A 164 -1.41 -9.14 0.21
CA TYR A 164 -1.44 -8.06 1.20
C TYR A 164 -2.87 -7.58 1.49
N ILE A 165 -3.63 -7.16 0.49
CA ILE A 165 -4.91 -6.47 0.74
C ILE A 165 -5.94 -7.40 1.39
N TRP A 166 -5.95 -8.69 1.02
CA TRP A 166 -6.88 -9.69 1.60
C TRP A 166 -6.55 -10.12 3.02
N THR A 167 -5.33 -9.83 3.48
CA THR A 167 -4.89 -10.14 4.85
C THR A 167 -4.73 -8.90 5.71
N ALA A 168 -4.85 -7.72 5.10
CA ALA A 168 -4.69 -6.45 5.78
C ALA A 168 -5.93 -6.15 6.63
N LYS A 169 -5.69 -5.83 7.89
CA LYS A 169 -6.71 -5.47 8.86
C LYS A 169 -6.38 -4.16 9.54
N TYR A 170 -7.38 -3.33 9.79
CA TYR A 170 -7.22 -2.16 10.64
C TYR A 170 -7.04 -2.62 12.09
N LYS A 171 -5.93 -2.21 12.72
CA LYS A 171 -5.49 -2.64 14.06
C LYS A 171 -5.36 -4.15 14.27
N GLY A 172 -5.40 -4.95 13.19
CA GLY A 172 -5.39 -6.41 13.27
C GLY A 172 -6.78 -7.04 13.50
N GLU A 173 -7.84 -6.24 13.63
CA GLU A 173 -9.16 -6.72 14.02
C GLU A 173 -10.18 -6.56 12.90
N GLU A 174 -10.31 -5.35 12.36
CA GLU A 174 -11.35 -5.01 11.39
C GLU A 174 -10.87 -5.19 9.95
N SER A 175 -11.68 -5.79 9.08
CA SER A 175 -11.40 -5.86 7.64
C SER A 175 -11.37 -4.47 7.02
N LEU A 176 -10.58 -4.30 5.97
CA LEU A 176 -10.49 -3.03 5.27
C LEU A 176 -11.76 -2.80 4.42
N PRO A 177 -12.49 -1.69 4.62
CA PRO A 177 -13.63 -1.39 3.77
C PRO A 177 -13.14 -1.02 2.37
N PHE A 178 -13.95 -1.31 1.35
CA PHE A 178 -13.67 -0.97 -0.05
C PHE A 178 -12.44 -1.65 -0.68
N GLU A 179 -11.91 -2.72 -0.08
CA GLU A 179 -10.86 -3.55 -0.68
C GLU A 179 -11.24 -4.10 -2.07
N TYR A 180 -12.55 -4.18 -2.36
CA TYR A 180 -13.06 -4.60 -3.66
C TYR A 180 -12.58 -3.71 -4.80
N MET A 181 -12.35 -2.40 -4.58
CA MET A 181 -11.86 -1.51 -5.65
C MET A 181 -10.50 -1.99 -6.16
N GLU A 182 -9.56 -2.12 -5.22
CA GLU A 182 -8.20 -2.56 -5.49
C GLU A 182 -8.23 -3.98 -6.07
N THR A 183 -8.98 -4.89 -5.44
CA THR A 183 -9.11 -6.28 -5.90
C THR A 183 -9.64 -6.38 -7.34
N THR A 184 -10.73 -5.69 -7.66
CA THR A 184 -11.33 -5.73 -9.00
C THR A 184 -10.37 -5.18 -10.05
N PHE A 185 -9.72 -4.05 -9.77
CA PHE A 185 -8.74 -3.48 -10.70
C PHE A 185 -7.55 -4.42 -10.94
N LEU A 186 -6.99 -4.99 -9.87
CA LEU A 186 -5.86 -5.93 -9.96
C LEU A 186 -6.23 -7.16 -10.79
N LEU A 187 -7.37 -7.79 -10.51
CA LEU A 187 -7.84 -8.93 -11.30
C LEU A 187 -8.08 -8.54 -12.76
N LEU A 188 -8.69 -7.38 -13.01
CA LEU A 188 -8.88 -6.85 -14.35
C LEU A 188 -7.56 -6.74 -15.10
N THR A 189 -6.51 -6.21 -14.46
CA THR A 189 -5.19 -6.04 -15.10
C THR A 189 -4.61 -7.36 -15.57
N VAL A 190 -4.72 -8.43 -14.76
CA VAL A 190 -4.24 -9.78 -15.12
C VAL A 190 -4.94 -10.31 -16.37
N PHE A 191 -6.25 -10.11 -16.50
CA PHE A 191 -7.02 -10.57 -17.66
C PHE A 191 -6.94 -9.62 -18.87
N THR A 192 -6.48 -8.39 -18.69
CA THR A 192 -6.52 -7.35 -19.73
C THR A 192 -5.77 -7.77 -20.99
N ASN A 193 -4.69 -8.54 -20.86
CA ASN A 193 -3.92 -8.96 -22.02
C ASN A 193 -4.73 -9.86 -22.97
N TYR A 194 -5.55 -10.75 -22.42
CA TYR A 194 -6.48 -11.57 -23.19
C TYR A 194 -7.62 -10.72 -23.78
N ILE A 195 -8.14 -9.76 -23.02
CA ILE A 195 -9.19 -8.85 -23.50
C ILE A 195 -8.70 -8.06 -24.72
N VAL A 196 -7.50 -7.47 -24.63
CA VAL A 196 -6.90 -6.72 -25.73
C VAL A 196 -6.62 -7.62 -26.93
N TYR A 197 -6.18 -8.87 -26.71
CA TYR A 197 -5.96 -9.82 -27.80
C TYR A 197 -7.23 -10.20 -28.57
N PHE A 198 -8.37 -10.36 -27.89
CA PHE A 198 -9.63 -10.72 -28.55
C PHE A 198 -10.38 -9.54 -29.15
N LEU A 199 -10.16 -8.31 -28.65
CA LEU A 199 -10.93 -7.13 -29.03
C LEU A 199 -10.14 -6.08 -29.84
N GLY A 200 -8.81 -6.19 -29.89
CA GLY A 200 -7.91 -5.30 -30.64
C GLY A 200 -7.37 -5.98 -31.88
#